data_AF-A0A838R8I1-F1
#
_entry.id   AF-A0A838R8I1-F1
#
_cell.length_a   1.000
_cell.length_b   1.000
_cell.length_c   1.000
_cell.angle_alpha   90.00
_cell.angle_beta   90.00
_cell.angle_gamma   90.00
#
_symmetry.space_group_name_H-M   'P 1'
#
loop_
_entity.id
_entity.type
_entity.pdbx_description
1 polymer ?
#
loop_
_entity_poly.entity_id
_entity_poly.type
_entity_poly.pdbx_seq_one_letter_code
_entity_poly.pdbx_strand_id
1 'polypeptide(L)'
;HLVSPDIRLDERTVPLPFVLAFHNSGDETATIKSVSVGVNQKTLISRTGDNIPNGFNYRVEYKEGHPTQIGAGHDGVACGFLRWTLPEDPPPMLAIVQCAFTVDFGEWQVMTEPITLVLQSREGVLESVGEEDSIVAREQAAKIVETLSAFRGRKSEGFKSLLRQLEAISTPPAQLKDATP
;
A
#
# COMPACT_ATOMS: atom_id res chain seq x y z
N HIS A 1 2.01 -18.95 22.12
CA HIS A 1 1.72 -17.55 21.81
C HIS A 1 1.70 -17.35 20.30
N LEU A 2 0.82 -16.50 19.76
CA LEU A 2 0.84 -16.17 18.34
C LEU A 2 1.64 -14.90 18.11
N VAL A 3 2.74 -15.04 17.38
CA VAL A 3 3.54 -13.91 16.91
C VAL A 3 3.12 -13.67 15.46
N SER A 4 2.93 -12.41 15.08
CA SER A 4 2.72 -12.02 13.68
C SER A 4 4.04 -11.56 13.07
N PRO A 5 4.73 -12.43 12.31
CA PRO A 5 5.77 -11.99 11.41
C PRO A 5 5.20 -11.86 9.99
N ASP A 6 5.59 -10.77 9.34
CA ASP A 6 5.47 -10.53 7.91
C ASP A 6 4.06 -10.47 7.29
N ILE A 7 3.75 -9.26 6.83
CA ILE A 7 2.70 -8.99 5.87
C ILE A 7 3.28 -8.98 4.46
N ARG A 8 2.59 -9.66 3.53
CA ARG A 8 2.84 -9.57 2.09
C ARG A 8 1.64 -8.97 1.39
N LEU A 9 1.89 -8.02 0.51
CA LEU A 9 0.88 -7.25 -0.22
C LEU A 9 1.23 -7.28 -1.71
N ASP A 10 0.25 -7.46 -2.58
CA ASP A 10 0.42 -7.23 -4.03
C ASP A 10 -0.34 -5.97 -4.46
N GLU A 11 0.36 -4.83 -4.45
CA GLU A 11 -0.21 -3.52 -4.81
C GLU A 11 -0.48 -3.36 -6.32
N ARG A 12 -0.20 -4.38 -7.14
CA ARG A 12 -0.37 -4.34 -8.60
C ARG A 12 -1.79 -4.68 -9.06
N THR A 13 -2.65 -5.14 -8.16
CA THR A 13 -4.01 -5.56 -8.51
C THR A 13 -5.06 -4.82 -7.70
N VAL A 14 -6.24 -4.66 -8.31
CA VAL A 14 -7.44 -4.21 -7.62
C VAL A 14 -8.51 -5.29 -7.79
N PRO A 15 -8.96 -5.96 -6.71
CA PRO A 15 -8.57 -5.75 -5.31
C PRO A 15 -7.10 -6.10 -5.00
N LEU A 16 -6.54 -5.49 -3.95
CA LEU A 16 -5.19 -5.79 -3.44
C LEU A 16 -5.23 -7.04 -2.56
N PRO A 17 -4.60 -8.16 -2.94
CA PRO A 17 -4.49 -9.32 -2.09
C PRO A 17 -3.43 -9.08 -1.01
N PHE A 18 -3.72 -9.55 0.20
CA PHE A 18 -2.79 -9.55 1.31
C PHE A 18 -2.65 -10.95 1.90
N VAL A 19 -1.48 -11.27 2.45
CA VAL A 19 -1.21 -12.46 3.25
C VAL A 19 -0.50 -12.03 4.52
N LEU A 20 -1.01 -12.49 5.66
CA LEU A 20 -0.43 -12.34 6.98
C LEU A 20 0.06 -13.73 7.40
N ALA A 21 1.34 -13.85 7.68
CA ALA A 21 1.91 -15.07 8.22
C ALA A 21 1.94 -15.01 9.75
N PHE A 22 1.78 -16.17 10.38
CA PHE A 22 1.79 -16.31 11.83
C PHE A 22 2.56 -17.56 12.21
N HIS A 23 3.21 -17.50 13.37
CA HIS A 23 3.74 -18.68 14.02
C HIS A 23 3.02 -18.88 15.36
N ASN A 24 2.38 -20.03 15.54
CA ASN A 24 1.74 -20.39 16.80
C ASN A 24 2.70 -21.18 17.70
N SER A 25 3.41 -20.48 18.57
CA SER A 25 4.28 -21.11 19.57
C SER A 25 3.53 -21.63 20.81
N GLY A 26 2.18 -21.62 20.77
CA GLY A 26 1.36 -22.11 21.88
C GLY A 26 1.07 -23.60 21.77
N ASP A 27 0.51 -24.14 22.85
CA ASP A 27 0.17 -25.56 22.98
C ASP A 27 -1.27 -25.86 22.49
N GLU A 28 -2.01 -24.83 22.08
CA GLU A 28 -3.40 -24.94 21.62
C GLU A 28 -3.55 -24.50 20.16
N THR A 29 -4.56 -25.05 19.48
CA THR A 29 -4.93 -24.64 18.12
C THR A 29 -5.63 -23.29 18.16
N ALA A 30 -5.20 -22.35 17.32
CA ALA A 30 -5.85 -21.06 17.17
C ALA A 30 -6.80 -21.06 15.96
N THR A 31 -7.95 -20.41 16.11
CA THR A 31 -8.94 -20.27 15.02
C THR A 31 -9.11 -18.82 14.62
N ILE A 32 -8.77 -18.48 13.38
CA ILE A 32 -9.02 -17.18 12.76
C ILE A 32 -10.53 -17.01 12.56
N LYS A 33 -11.12 -15.98 13.19
CA LYS A 33 -12.53 -15.60 13.07
C LYS A 33 -12.73 -14.55 12.00
N SER A 34 -11.88 -13.53 11.98
CA SER A 34 -11.94 -12.47 10.99
C SER A 34 -10.60 -11.77 10.80
N VAL A 35 -10.48 -11.04 9.69
CA VAL A 35 -9.39 -10.08 9.46
C VAL A 35 -10.02 -8.73 9.18
N SER A 36 -9.53 -7.71 9.86
CA SER A 36 -9.93 -6.32 9.68
C SER A 36 -8.72 -5.44 9.40
N VAL A 37 -8.97 -4.27 8.80
CA VAL A 37 -7.95 -3.26 8.51
C VAL A 37 -8.37 -1.95 9.16
N GLY A 38 -7.59 -1.52 10.15
CA GLY A 38 -7.72 -0.19 10.74
C GLY A 38 -6.95 0.81 9.89
N VAL A 39 -7.65 1.83 9.37
CA VAL A 39 -7.01 2.94 8.64
C VAL A 39 -6.83 4.11 9.58
N ASN A 40 -5.58 4.48 9.81
CA ASN A 40 -5.21 5.58 10.71
C ASN A 40 -5.14 6.91 9.96
N GLN A 41 -4.70 6.87 8.69
CA GLN A 41 -4.59 8.04 7.83
C GLN A 41 -4.90 7.64 6.39
N LYS A 42 -5.65 8.49 5.68
CA LYS A 42 -5.91 8.34 4.24
C LYS A 42 -5.91 9.69 3.53
N THR A 43 -5.23 9.73 2.40
CA THR A 43 -5.08 10.94 1.57
C THR A 43 -5.14 10.55 0.10
N LEU A 44 -5.83 11.34 -0.72
CA LEU A 44 -5.65 11.30 -2.17
C LEU A 44 -4.69 12.40 -2.58
N ILE A 45 -3.80 12.07 -3.51
CA ILE A 45 -2.90 13.01 -4.16
C ILE A 45 -3.36 13.10 -5.62
N SER A 46 -3.75 14.30 -6.05
CA SER A 46 -4.06 14.58 -7.45
C SER A 46 -2.78 14.60 -8.30
N ARG A 47 -2.93 14.56 -9.62
CA ARG A 47 -1.82 14.79 -10.56
C ARG A 47 -1.09 16.12 -10.35
N THR A 48 -1.77 17.14 -9.82
CA THR A 48 -1.18 18.46 -9.50
C THR A 48 -0.38 18.47 -8.20
N GLY A 49 -0.44 17.38 -7.41
CA GLY A 49 0.16 17.26 -6.09
C GLY A 49 -0.72 17.79 -4.96
N ASP A 50 -1.99 18.10 -5.24
CA ASP A 50 -2.93 18.58 -4.22
C ASP A 50 -3.43 17.41 -3.36
N ASN A 51 -3.48 17.65 -2.05
CA ASN A 51 -3.98 16.68 -1.08
C ASN A 51 -5.49 16.84 -0.89
N ILE A 52 -6.23 15.74 -1.08
CA ILE A 52 -7.66 15.66 -0.77
C ILE A 52 -7.83 14.69 0.41
N PRO A 53 -7.98 15.20 1.65
CA PRO A 53 -8.17 14.37 2.82
C PRO A 53 -9.47 13.57 2.72
N ASN A 54 -9.44 12.30 3.13
CA ASN A 54 -10.63 11.43 3.20
C ASN A 54 -11.42 11.22 1.89
N GLY A 55 -10.86 11.55 0.72
CA GLY A 55 -11.62 11.54 -0.54
C GLY A 55 -11.96 10.16 -1.13
N PHE A 56 -11.73 9.06 -0.41
CA PHE A 56 -12.07 7.70 -0.85
C PHE A 56 -12.51 6.81 0.30
N ASN A 57 -13.26 5.76 -0.05
CA ASN A 57 -13.72 4.74 0.88
C ASN A 57 -12.96 3.43 0.65
N TYR A 58 -12.91 2.58 1.67
CA TYR A 58 -12.29 1.27 1.58
C TYR A 58 -13.17 0.20 2.23
N ARG A 59 -13.04 -1.03 1.75
CA ARG A 59 -13.69 -2.22 2.28
C ARG A 59 -12.69 -3.37 2.27
N VAL A 60 -12.64 -4.10 3.37
CA VAL A 60 -11.88 -5.35 3.48
C VAL A 60 -12.82 -6.51 3.18
N GLU A 61 -12.38 -7.44 2.35
CA GLU A 61 -13.09 -8.68 2.07
C GLU A 61 -12.19 -9.85 2.43
N TYR A 62 -12.56 -10.58 3.49
CA TYR A 62 -11.92 -11.85 3.82
C TYR A 62 -12.27 -12.90 2.77
N LYS A 63 -11.28 -13.69 2.33
CA LYS A 63 -11.51 -14.68 1.29
C LYS A 63 -12.03 -15.98 1.91
N GLU A 64 -13.28 -16.32 1.59
CA GLU A 64 -13.88 -17.61 1.97
C GLU A 64 -13.04 -18.79 1.46
N GLY A 65 -12.90 -19.83 2.30
CA GLY A 65 -12.17 -21.06 1.96
C GLY A 65 -10.69 -21.09 2.31
N HIS A 66 -10.12 -20.03 2.92
CA HIS A 66 -8.76 -20.11 3.47
C HIS A 66 -8.70 -20.89 4.79
N PRO A 67 -7.56 -21.56 5.09
CA PRO A 67 -7.38 -22.25 6.36
C PRO A 67 -7.64 -21.31 7.54
N THR A 68 -8.64 -21.64 8.36
CA THR A 68 -9.02 -20.86 9.52
C THR A 68 -8.39 -21.38 10.81
N GLN A 69 -7.68 -22.50 10.76
CA GLN A 69 -7.05 -23.11 11.94
C GLN A 69 -5.53 -23.12 11.79
N ILE A 70 -4.86 -22.76 12.88
CA ILE A 70 -3.41 -22.82 13.03
C ILE A 70 -3.11 -23.78 14.18
N GLY A 71 -2.54 -24.93 13.86
CA GLY A 71 -2.19 -25.94 14.86
C GLY A 71 -1.17 -25.41 15.88
N ALA A 72 -1.14 -26.05 17.06
CA ALA A 72 -0.11 -25.80 18.07
C ALA A 72 1.29 -26.11 17.50
N GLY A 73 2.25 -25.22 17.69
CA GLY A 73 3.61 -25.36 17.15
C GLY A 73 3.74 -25.20 15.63
N HIS A 74 2.69 -24.78 14.92
CA HIS A 74 2.69 -24.68 13.46
C HIS A 74 2.59 -23.24 12.95
N ASP A 75 3.01 -23.06 11.70
CA ASP A 75 2.79 -21.84 10.94
C ASP A 75 1.38 -21.81 10.36
N GLY A 76 0.83 -20.59 10.25
CA GLY A 76 -0.49 -20.36 9.68
C GLY A 76 -0.53 -19.08 8.86
N VAL A 77 -1.59 -18.93 8.08
CA VAL A 77 -1.80 -17.74 7.25
C VAL A 77 -3.24 -17.23 7.36
N ALA A 78 -3.38 -15.92 7.41
CA ALA A 78 -4.65 -15.24 7.16
C ALA A 78 -4.50 -14.39 5.91
N CYS A 79 -5.48 -14.42 5.01
CA CYS A 79 -5.39 -13.64 3.78
C CYS A 79 -6.76 -13.18 3.30
N GLY A 80 -6.75 -12.24 2.39
CA GLY A 80 -7.96 -11.64 1.86
C GLY A 80 -7.64 -10.58 0.85
N PHE A 81 -8.59 -9.68 0.66
CA PHE A 81 -8.55 -8.63 -0.32
C PHE A 81 -8.89 -7.30 0.32
N LEU A 82 -8.12 -6.27 -0.01
CA LEU A 82 -8.46 -4.88 0.26
C LEU A 82 -9.02 -4.27 -1.03
N ARG A 83 -10.27 -3.81 -0.95
CA ARG A 83 -10.91 -2.99 -1.99
C ARG A 83 -10.95 -1.55 -1.55
N TRP A 84 -10.70 -0.65 -2.48
CA TRP A 84 -11.02 0.76 -2.32
C TRP A 84 -12.01 1.17 -3.40
N THR A 85 -12.92 2.06 -3.01
CA THR A 85 -13.89 2.67 -3.90
C THR A 85 -13.49 4.13 -4.04
N LEU A 86 -13.01 4.48 -5.22
CA LEU A 86 -12.81 5.87 -5.59
C LEU A 86 -14.17 6.51 -5.90
N PRO A 87 -14.27 7.86 -5.85
CA PRO A 87 -15.42 8.58 -6.38
C PRO A 87 -15.72 8.21 -7.84
N GLU A 88 -16.95 8.47 -8.29
CA GLU A 88 -17.32 8.33 -9.71
C GLU A 88 -16.53 9.34 -10.56
N ASP A 89 -15.91 8.88 -11.65
CA ASP A 89 -14.99 9.65 -12.52
C ASP A 89 -13.84 10.38 -11.78
N PRO A 90 -12.98 9.63 -11.06
CA PRO A 90 -11.87 10.24 -10.36
C PRO A 90 -10.78 10.60 -11.39
N PRO A 91 -10.29 11.86 -11.47
CA PRO A 91 -9.08 12.14 -12.24
C PRO A 91 -7.92 11.23 -11.78
N PRO A 92 -6.86 11.04 -12.58
CA PRO A 92 -5.70 10.23 -12.19
C PRO A 92 -5.17 10.66 -10.82
N MET A 93 -5.24 9.74 -9.85
CA MET A 93 -4.98 10.02 -8.44
C MET A 93 -4.19 8.88 -7.78
N LEU A 94 -3.35 9.24 -6.80
CA LEU A 94 -2.71 8.29 -5.89
C LEU A 94 -3.45 8.28 -4.56
N ALA A 95 -3.91 7.11 -4.12
CA ALA A 95 -4.43 6.92 -2.77
C ALA A 95 -3.32 6.46 -1.83
N ILE A 96 -3.04 7.25 -0.81
CA ILE A 96 -2.10 6.91 0.26
C ILE A 96 -2.89 6.50 1.48
N VAL A 97 -2.61 5.30 1.99
CA VAL A 97 -3.28 4.74 3.17
C VAL A 97 -2.24 4.30 4.18
N GLN A 98 -2.31 4.82 5.40
CA GLN A 98 -1.64 4.22 6.54
C GLN A 98 -2.63 3.32 7.29
N CYS A 99 -2.32 2.04 7.37
CA CYS A 99 -3.19 1.06 8.00
C CYS A 99 -2.44 0.00 8.79
N ALA A 100 -3.14 -0.66 9.71
CA ALA A 100 -2.70 -1.87 10.40
C ALA A 100 -3.75 -2.97 10.21
N PHE A 101 -3.29 -4.21 10.11
CA PHE A 101 -4.15 -5.38 9.96
C PHE A 101 -4.33 -6.02 11.32
N THR A 102 -5.58 -6.34 11.65
CA THR A 102 -5.93 -7.01 12.91
C THR A 102 -6.59 -8.33 12.57
N VAL A 103 -6.01 -9.42 13.11
CA VAL A 103 -6.59 -10.75 13.04
C VAL A 103 -7.23 -11.08 14.37
N ASP A 104 -8.51 -11.44 14.29
CA ASP A 104 -9.33 -11.80 15.42
C ASP A 104 -9.42 -13.32 15.56
N PHE A 105 -9.10 -13.81 16.75
CA PHE A 105 -9.18 -15.23 17.12
C PHE A 105 -10.33 -15.51 18.10
N GLY A 106 -11.19 -14.51 18.38
CA GLY A 106 -12.34 -14.58 19.28
C GLY A 106 -12.03 -14.02 20.66
N GLU A 107 -11.10 -14.64 21.38
CA GLU A 107 -10.75 -14.21 22.75
C GLU A 107 -9.64 -13.15 22.78
N TRP A 108 -8.85 -13.08 21.71
CA TRP A 108 -7.72 -12.18 21.59
C TRP A 108 -7.49 -11.81 20.13
N GLN A 109 -6.70 -10.75 19.94
CA GLN A 109 -6.41 -10.18 18.63
C GLN A 109 -4.91 -9.97 18.48
N VAL A 110 -4.42 -10.11 17.25
CA VAL A 110 -3.05 -9.75 16.89
C VAL A 110 -3.08 -8.69 15.80
N MET A 111 -2.33 -7.62 16.03
CA MET A 111 -2.24 -6.47 15.14
C MET A 111 -0.84 -6.39 14.53
N THR A 112 -0.77 -6.12 13.23
CA THR A 112 0.50 -5.82 12.57
C THR A 112 1.00 -4.43 12.95
N GLU A 113 2.29 -4.18 12.77
CA GLU A 113 2.77 -2.80 12.73
C GLU A 113 2.05 -2.00 11.62
N PRO A 114 1.78 -0.70 11.84
CA PRO A 114 1.23 0.15 10.80
C PRO A 114 2.13 0.21 9.57
N ILE A 115 1.53 0.13 8.38
CA ILE A 115 2.18 0.22 7.08
C ILE A 115 1.50 1.27 6.22
N THR A 116 2.30 2.07 5.51
CA THR A 116 1.84 3.02 4.51
C THR A 116 1.88 2.39 3.13
N LEU A 117 0.71 2.35 2.49
CA LEU A 117 0.45 1.79 1.17
C LEU A 117 0.25 2.91 0.14
N VAL A 118 0.62 2.64 -1.11
CA VAL A 118 0.15 3.45 -2.24
C VAL A 118 -0.71 2.60 -3.14
N LEU A 119 -1.92 3.09 -3.34
CA LEU A 119 -2.95 2.44 -4.14
C LEU A 119 -3.15 3.34 -5.37
N GLN A 120 -2.85 2.82 -6.55
CA GLN A 120 -3.04 3.56 -7.80
C GLN A 120 -4.48 3.36 -8.31
N SER A 121 -5.08 4.41 -8.87
CA SER A 121 -6.26 4.25 -9.73
C SER A 121 -5.90 3.40 -10.95
N ARG A 122 -6.89 2.69 -11.51
CA ARG A 122 -6.74 1.94 -12.78
C ARG A 122 -6.25 2.84 -13.93
N GLU A 123 -6.61 4.12 -13.89
CA GLU A 123 -6.04 5.16 -14.73
C GLU A 123 -4.76 5.65 -14.06
N GLY A 124 -3.65 4.98 -14.39
CA GLY A 124 -2.38 5.13 -13.68
C GLY A 124 -1.82 6.54 -13.78
N VAL A 125 -1.44 7.11 -12.64
CA VAL A 125 -0.71 8.39 -12.56
C VAL A 125 0.60 8.35 -13.37
N LEU A 126 1.21 7.16 -13.53
CA LEU A 126 2.48 6.98 -14.25
C LEU A 126 2.34 6.97 -15.78
N GLU A 127 1.23 6.49 -16.34
CA GLU A 127 1.08 6.41 -17.80
C GLU A 127 1.00 7.81 -18.43
N SER A 128 0.48 8.80 -17.69
CA SER A 128 0.40 10.20 -18.14
C SER A 128 1.68 11.03 -17.91
N VAL A 129 2.62 10.53 -17.10
CA VAL A 129 3.90 11.20 -16.80
C VAL A 129 5.02 10.69 -17.73
N GLY A 130 4.76 9.63 -18.49
CA GLY A 130 5.67 9.05 -19.49
C GLY A 130 5.91 9.88 -20.76
N GLU A 131 5.43 11.12 -20.83
CA GLU A 131 5.99 12.11 -21.77
C GLU A 131 7.28 12.68 -21.12
N GLU A 132 8.36 11.89 -21.18
CA GLU A 132 9.64 12.05 -20.47
C GLU A 132 10.36 13.41 -20.65
N ASP A 133 9.84 14.29 -21.51
CA ASP A 133 10.42 15.60 -21.87
C ASP A 133 9.60 16.83 -21.45
N SER A 134 8.47 16.67 -20.75
CA SER A 134 7.68 17.82 -20.29
C SER A 134 8.20 18.36 -18.95
N ILE A 135 8.62 19.63 -18.90
CA ILE A 135 8.97 20.36 -17.66
C ILE A 135 7.82 20.25 -16.64
N VAL A 136 6.57 20.33 -17.12
CA VAL A 136 5.37 20.22 -16.29
C VAL A 136 5.27 18.84 -15.63
N ALA A 137 5.61 17.77 -16.35
CA ALA A 137 5.60 16.41 -15.80
C ALA A 137 6.66 16.23 -14.70
N ARG A 138 7.85 16.83 -14.88
CA ARG A 138 8.93 16.79 -13.88
C ARG A 138 8.59 17.57 -12.61
N GLU A 139 8.02 18.77 -12.76
CA GLU A 139 7.55 19.57 -11.62
C GLU A 139 6.41 18.86 -10.86
N GLN A 140 5.50 18.21 -11.58
CA GLN A 140 4.45 17.39 -10.96
C GLN A 140 5.03 16.20 -10.20
N ALA A 141 5.97 15.46 -10.81
CA ALA A 141 6.67 14.37 -10.14
C ALA A 141 7.40 14.85 -8.87
N ALA A 142 8.08 15.99 -8.92
CA ALA A 142 8.78 16.56 -7.75
C ALA A 142 7.83 16.86 -6.59
N LYS A 143 6.66 17.47 -6.85
CA LYS A 143 5.64 17.74 -5.82
C LYS A 143 5.09 16.45 -5.20
N ILE A 144 4.87 15.42 -6.01
CA ILE A 144 4.41 14.13 -5.51
C ILE A 144 5.51 13.47 -4.67
N VAL A 145 6.78 13.52 -5.10
CA VAL A 145 7.93 13.02 -4.33
C VAL A 145 8.04 13.71 -2.98
N GLU A 146 7.92 15.04 -2.92
CA GLU A 146 7.94 15.80 -1.66
C GLU A 146 6.84 15.32 -0.71
N THR A 147 5.62 15.19 -1.25
CA THR A 147 4.45 14.72 -0.49
C THR A 147 4.65 13.31 0.04
N LEU A 148 5.10 12.37 -0.81
CA LEU A 148 5.36 10.97 -0.43
C LEU A 148 6.51 10.86 0.58
N SER A 149 7.55 11.67 0.44
CA SER A 149 8.71 11.66 1.33
C SER A 149 8.38 12.14 2.75
N ALA A 150 7.34 12.96 2.89
CA ALA A 150 6.87 13.44 4.19
C ALA A 150 6.24 12.32 5.06
N PHE A 151 5.75 11.22 4.46
CA PHE A 151 5.14 10.12 5.20
C PHE A 151 6.21 9.35 6.02
N ARG A 152 5.97 9.28 7.33
CA ARG A 152 6.82 8.57 8.31
C ARG A 152 6.31 7.15 8.56
N GLY A 153 7.21 6.27 9.01
CA GLY A 153 6.89 4.88 9.35
C GLY A 153 7.24 3.87 8.25
N ARG A 154 6.76 2.64 8.43
CA ARG A 154 7.01 1.51 7.50
C ARG A 154 6.27 1.76 6.19
N LYS A 155 7.00 1.70 5.08
CA LYS A 155 6.46 1.85 3.72
C LYS A 155 6.38 0.48 3.04
N SER A 156 5.31 0.25 2.28
CA SER A 156 5.20 -0.95 1.44
C SER A 156 6.23 -0.94 0.30
N GLU A 157 6.42 -2.09 -0.34
CA GLU A 157 7.31 -2.19 -1.51
C GLU A 157 6.74 -1.43 -2.72
N GLY A 158 5.41 -1.42 -2.91
CA GLY A 158 4.76 -0.61 -3.94
C GLY A 158 4.99 0.88 -3.73
N PHE A 159 4.90 1.36 -2.47
CA PHE A 159 5.25 2.74 -2.12
C PHE A 159 6.70 3.07 -2.51
N LYS A 160 7.66 2.24 -2.09
CA LYS A 160 9.08 2.47 -2.38
C LYS A 160 9.38 2.41 -3.88
N SER A 161 8.72 1.52 -4.60
CA SER A 161 8.86 1.39 -6.05
C SER A 161 8.37 2.65 -6.76
N LEU A 162 7.18 3.14 -6.40
CA LEU A 162 6.61 4.35 -6.96
C LEU A 162 7.48 5.58 -6.67
N LEU A 163 7.96 5.71 -5.42
CA LEU A 163 8.82 6.83 -5.04
C LEU A 163 10.08 6.88 -5.92
N ARG A 164 10.76 5.74 -6.11
CA ARG A 164 11.94 5.64 -6.98
C ARG A 164 11.64 6.00 -8.44
N GLN A 165 10.48 5.59 -8.95
CA GLN A 165 10.06 5.92 -10.32
C GLN A 165 9.83 7.43 -10.48
N LEU A 166 9.15 8.07 -9.52
CA LEU A 166 8.91 9.51 -9.54
C LEU A 166 10.19 10.33 -9.34
N GLU A 167 11.12 9.85 -8.50
CA GLU A 167 12.45 10.45 -8.33
C GLU A 167 13.27 10.42 -9.64
N ALA A 168 13.19 9.32 -10.40
CA ALA A 168 13.86 9.21 -11.69
C ALA A 168 13.30 10.21 -12.71
N ILE A 169 11.98 10.46 -12.69
CA ILE A 169 11.31 11.42 -13.56
C ILE A 169 11.60 12.87 -13.15
N SER A 170 11.61 13.16 -11.85
CA SER A 170 11.79 14.52 -11.33
C SER A 170 13.23 15.02 -11.46
N THR A 171 14.20 14.11 -11.61
CA THR A 171 15.61 14.46 -11.82
C THR A 171 15.84 14.84 -13.28
N PRO A 172 16.34 16.06 -13.58
CA PRO A 172 16.68 16.40 -14.96
C PRO A 172 17.75 15.43 -15.49
N PRO A 173 17.69 15.01 -16.76
CA PRO A 173 18.78 14.26 -17.35
C PRO A 173 20.05 15.08 -17.13
N ALA A 174 21.08 14.45 -16.56
CA ALA A 174 22.37 15.09 -16.42
C ALA A 174 22.70 15.66 -17.81
N GLN A 175 22.84 16.98 -17.91
CA GLN A 175 23.44 17.56 -19.10
C GLN A 175 24.79 16.85 -19.19
N LEU A 176 24.90 15.92 -20.14
CA LEU A 176 26.16 15.50 -20.69
C LEU A 176 26.78 16.82 -21.12
N LYS A 177 27.56 17.43 -20.21
CA LYS A 177 28.50 18.47 -20.58
C LYS A 177 29.28 17.80 -21.68
N ASP A 178 29.08 18.28 -22.90
CA ASP A 178 29.87 17.95 -24.06
C ASP A 178 31.34 18.12 -23.66
N ALA A 179 31.91 17.01 -23.20
CA ALA A 179 33.31 16.75 -23.28
C ALA A 179 33.53 16.43 -24.75
N THR A 180 33.74 17.47 -25.54
CA THR A 180 34.30 17.31 -26.88
C THR A 180 35.11 18.54 -27.24
N PRO A 181 36.28 18.37 -27.86
CA PRO A 181 37.32 17.35 -27.69
C PRO A 181 38.62 17.92 -27.08
#